data_AF-A0A1F4UQW0-F1
#
_entry.id   AF-A0A1F4UQW0-F1
#
_cell.length_a   1.000
_cell.length_b   1.000
_cell.length_c   1.000
_cell.angle_alpha   90.00
_cell.angle_beta   90.00
_cell.angle_gamma   90.00
#
_symmetry.space_group_name_H-M   'P 1'
#
loop_
_entity.id
_entity.type
_entity.pdbx_description
1 polymer ?
#
loop_
_entity_poly.entity_id
_entity_poly.type
_entity_poly.pdbx_seq_one_letter_code
_entity_poly.pdbx_strand_id
1 'polypeptide(L)'
;MAPLKSVLDFLTNTKRPSPTAAVSSPVELKKKILSLNRSTAPFQIIDGSSEGVDLIAEWKIVDAKWYQIFAKAGLHDVFKIYMKFDSAKKEVRAKDKRFTVEWEAGVPRISLTASGFSGQMYSKEFGKAYAFTEELKYGEVYTYKFNTTEIKAPIQKAVTESGWTYKGTVFGGL
;
A
#
# COMPACT_ATOMS: atom_id res chain seq x y z
N MET A 1 -11.84 -30.68 7.98
CA MET A 1 -11.17 -29.57 8.73
C MET A 1 -10.94 -28.40 7.79
N ALA A 2 -11.33 -27.19 8.17
CA ALA A 2 -10.82 -25.99 7.51
C ALA A 2 -9.39 -25.70 8.03
N PRO A 3 -8.45 -25.21 7.20
CA PRO A 3 -7.12 -24.87 7.68
C PRO A 3 -7.20 -23.70 8.66
N LEU A 4 -6.59 -23.87 9.84
CA LEU A 4 -6.51 -22.84 10.86
C LEU A 4 -5.75 -21.64 10.27
N LYS A 5 -6.43 -20.50 10.05
CA LYS A 5 -5.78 -19.26 9.63
C LYS A 5 -4.78 -18.87 10.71
N SER A 6 -3.50 -19.01 10.41
CA SER A 6 -2.45 -18.81 11.41
C SER A 6 -2.53 -17.41 12.02
N VAL A 7 -2.38 -17.32 13.34
CA VAL A 7 -2.30 -16.03 14.04
C VAL A 7 -1.14 -15.20 13.46
N LEU A 8 -0.06 -15.85 13.00
CA LEU A 8 1.05 -15.19 12.32
C LEU A 8 0.64 -14.64 10.93
N ASP A 9 -0.22 -15.34 10.17
CA ASP A 9 -0.74 -14.81 8.90
C ASP A 9 -1.65 -13.60 9.15
N PHE A 10 -2.43 -13.62 10.23
CA PHE A 10 -3.23 -12.47 10.65
C PHE A 10 -2.32 -11.28 11.03
N LEU A 11 -1.32 -11.49 11.89
CA LEU A 11 -0.38 -10.46 12.38
C LEU A 11 0.57 -9.90 11.30
N THR A 12 0.85 -10.66 10.25
CA THR A 12 1.62 -10.19 9.07
C THR A 12 0.73 -9.70 7.93
N ASN A 13 -0.59 -9.66 8.10
CA ASN A 13 -1.57 -9.37 7.05
C ASN A 13 -1.35 -10.19 5.76
N THR A 14 -0.81 -11.41 5.90
CA THR A 14 -0.48 -12.32 4.80
C THR A 14 -1.76 -12.88 4.18
N LYS A 15 -1.82 -12.93 2.84
CA LYS A 15 -2.94 -13.48 2.06
C LYS A 15 -2.41 -14.57 1.13
N ARG A 16 -2.93 -15.78 1.30
CA ARG A 16 -2.61 -16.95 0.46
C ARG A 16 -3.63 -17.06 -0.67
N PRO A 17 -3.25 -17.59 -1.84
CA PRO A 17 -4.17 -17.86 -2.94
C PRO A 17 -5.12 -19.02 -2.60
N SER A 18 -6.12 -19.27 -3.46
CA SER A 18 -6.83 -20.56 -3.42
C SER A 18 -5.85 -21.70 -3.72
N PRO A 19 -5.95 -22.89 -3.10
CA PRO A 19 -5.21 -24.08 -3.50
C PRO A 19 -5.44 -24.49 -4.97
N THR A 20 -6.52 -24.00 -5.59
CA THR A 20 -6.89 -24.23 -6.99
C THR A 20 -6.59 -23.04 -7.93
N ALA A 21 -5.93 -21.99 -7.44
CA ALA A 21 -5.60 -20.83 -8.29
C ALA A 21 -4.46 -21.15 -9.27
N ALA A 22 -4.67 -20.85 -10.55
CA ALA A 22 -3.61 -20.94 -11.55
C ALA A 22 -2.48 -19.94 -11.23
N VAL A 23 -1.23 -20.41 -11.29
CA VAL A 23 -0.04 -19.61 -10.94
C VAL A 23 0.51 -18.93 -12.19
N SER A 24 0.40 -17.60 -12.26
CA SER A 24 0.95 -16.82 -13.37
C SER A 24 2.48 -16.68 -13.30
N SER A 25 3.09 -16.28 -14.42
CA SER A 25 4.49 -15.85 -14.45
C SER A 25 4.71 -14.56 -13.63
N PRO A 26 5.97 -14.24 -13.25
CA PRO A 26 6.31 -12.99 -12.57
C PRO A 26 6.03 -11.75 -13.43
N VAL A 27 6.13 -11.87 -14.77
CA VAL A 27 5.88 -10.78 -15.72
C VAL A 27 4.39 -10.45 -15.80
N GLU A 28 3.54 -11.47 -15.88
CA GLU A 28 2.08 -11.30 -15.83
C GLU A 28 1.63 -10.72 -14.48
N LEU A 29 2.24 -11.16 -13.37
CA LEU A 29 1.99 -10.61 -12.05
C LEU A 29 2.38 -9.12 -11.97
N LYS A 30 3.58 -8.74 -12.45
CA LYS A 30 4.01 -7.33 -12.49
C LYS A 30 3.06 -6.49 -13.34
N LYS A 31 2.65 -7.00 -14.50
CA LYS A 31 1.64 -6.35 -15.38
C LYS A 31 0.29 -6.19 -14.69
N LYS A 32 -0.21 -7.22 -13.99
CA LYS A 32 -1.50 -7.18 -13.30
C LYS A 32 -1.49 -6.21 -12.11
N ILE A 33 -0.43 -6.19 -11.32
CA ILE A 33 -0.29 -5.22 -10.22
C ILE A 33 -0.17 -3.79 -10.78
N LEU A 34 0.63 -3.56 -11.83
CA LEU A 34 0.71 -2.25 -12.48
C LEU A 34 -0.63 -1.78 -13.09
N SER A 35 -1.49 -2.69 -13.54
CA SER A 35 -2.85 -2.34 -14.02
C SER A 35 -3.82 -1.86 -12.92
N LEU A 36 -3.43 -1.90 -11.65
CA LEU A 36 -4.19 -1.26 -10.56
C LEU A 36 -4.05 0.27 -10.58
N ASN A 37 -3.08 0.82 -11.32
CA ASN A 37 -2.95 2.26 -11.53
C ASN A 37 -4.16 2.82 -12.29
N ARG A 38 -4.84 3.79 -11.68
CA ARG A 38 -5.96 4.53 -12.27
C ARG A 38 -5.90 6.01 -11.87
N SER A 39 -6.45 6.90 -12.70
CA SER A 39 -6.51 8.34 -12.44
C SER A 39 -7.34 8.69 -11.20
N THR A 40 -8.34 7.86 -10.87
CA THR A 40 -9.19 7.99 -9.66
C THR A 40 -8.57 7.40 -8.38
N ALA A 41 -7.43 6.71 -8.45
CA ALA A 41 -6.80 6.18 -7.24
C ALA A 41 -6.00 7.29 -6.51
N PRO A 42 -6.08 7.38 -5.16
CA PRO A 42 -5.22 8.23 -4.34
C PRO A 42 -3.79 7.67 -4.20
N PHE A 43 -3.54 6.47 -4.73
CA PHE A 43 -2.23 5.83 -4.79
C PHE A 43 -1.77 5.58 -6.23
N GLN A 44 -0.47 5.35 -6.38
CA GLN A 44 0.19 4.87 -7.59
C GLN A 44 1.09 3.70 -7.27
N ILE A 45 1.42 2.90 -8.29
CA ILE A 45 2.38 1.80 -8.23
C ILE A 45 3.43 2.03 -9.30
N ILE A 46 4.68 2.20 -8.87
CA ILE A 46 5.84 2.56 -9.69
C ILE A 46 6.86 1.41 -9.67
N ASP A 47 7.83 1.49 -10.58
CA ASP A 47 8.99 0.58 -10.54
C ASP A 47 9.83 0.82 -9.27
N GLY A 48 10.33 -0.26 -8.67
CA GLY A 48 11.07 -0.20 -7.40
C GLY A 48 12.57 -0.53 -7.51
N SER A 49 13.10 -0.70 -8.72
CA SER A 49 14.44 -1.27 -8.93
C SER A 49 15.57 -0.46 -8.29
N SER A 50 15.44 0.87 -8.25
CA SER A 50 16.37 1.78 -7.55
C SER A 50 16.44 1.58 -6.04
N GLU A 51 15.40 0.99 -5.42
CA GLU A 51 15.36 0.61 -4.00
C GLU A 51 15.53 -0.91 -3.81
N GLY A 52 15.95 -1.64 -4.85
CA GLY A 52 16.22 -3.08 -4.80
C GLY A 52 14.98 -3.97 -4.74
N VAL A 53 13.81 -3.48 -5.18
CA VAL A 53 12.54 -4.23 -5.21
C VAL A 53 11.86 -4.19 -6.59
N ASP A 54 10.87 -5.04 -6.83
CA ASP A 54 10.22 -5.14 -8.15
C ASP A 54 9.24 -3.99 -8.40
N LEU A 55 8.52 -3.56 -7.37
CA LEU A 55 7.51 -2.50 -7.40
C LEU A 55 7.44 -1.76 -6.05
N ILE A 56 7.03 -0.50 -6.09
CA ILE A 56 6.66 0.29 -4.90
C ILE A 56 5.24 0.83 -5.10
N ALA A 57 4.36 0.63 -4.12
CA ALA A 57 3.05 1.26 -4.07
C ALA A 57 3.07 2.41 -3.06
N GLU A 58 2.63 3.61 -3.46
CA GLU A 58 2.72 4.84 -2.68
C GLU A 58 1.54 5.79 -2.91
N TRP A 59 1.34 6.75 -2.02
CA TRP A 59 0.26 7.73 -2.12
C TRP A 59 0.66 8.91 -3.01
N LYS A 60 -0.29 9.41 -3.81
CA LYS A 60 -0.10 10.54 -4.74
C LYS A 60 -0.10 11.89 -4.04
N ILE A 61 0.77 12.06 -3.04
CA ILE A 61 0.78 13.21 -2.13
C ILE A 61 1.07 14.53 -2.88
N VAL A 62 1.84 14.43 -3.97
CA VAL A 62 2.27 15.54 -4.83
C VAL A 62 1.39 15.74 -6.09
N ASP A 63 0.35 14.91 -6.29
CA ASP A 63 -0.61 15.11 -7.38
C ASP A 63 -1.56 16.26 -7.03
N ALA A 64 -1.66 17.27 -7.89
CA ALA A 64 -2.45 18.47 -7.66
C ALA A 64 -3.92 18.20 -7.29
N LYS A 65 -4.51 17.09 -7.76
CA LYS A 65 -5.88 16.67 -7.41
C LYS A 65 -6.00 16.26 -5.93
N TRP A 66 -4.96 15.68 -5.37
CA TRP A 66 -4.95 15.11 -4.01
C TRP A 66 -4.22 15.99 -2.99
N TYR A 67 -3.23 16.76 -3.43
CA TYR A 67 -2.47 17.77 -2.68
C TYR A 67 -3.36 18.64 -1.77
N GLN A 68 -4.39 19.28 -2.33
CA GLN A 68 -5.28 20.16 -1.56
C GLN A 68 -6.11 19.39 -0.52
N ILE A 69 -6.41 18.12 -0.78
CA ILE A 69 -7.20 17.26 0.11
C ILE A 69 -6.34 16.82 1.29
N PHE A 70 -5.12 16.34 1.04
CA PHE A 70 -4.19 15.89 2.08
C PHE A 70 -3.69 17.04 2.98
N ALA A 71 -3.41 18.22 2.40
CA ALA A 71 -3.06 19.41 3.17
C ALA A 71 -4.21 19.86 4.10
N LYS A 72 -5.45 19.93 3.59
CA LYS A 72 -6.64 20.26 4.41
C LYS A 72 -6.97 19.20 5.46
N ALA A 73 -6.63 17.94 5.21
CA ALA A 73 -6.84 16.84 6.15
C ALA A 73 -5.74 16.73 7.24
N GLY A 74 -4.69 17.57 7.22
CA GLY A 74 -3.59 17.51 8.18
C GLY A 74 -2.80 16.20 8.10
N LEU A 75 -2.64 15.64 6.90
CA LEU A 75 -2.01 14.33 6.72
C LEU A 75 -0.48 14.44 6.88
N HIS A 76 0.00 14.28 8.11
CA HIS A 76 1.43 14.31 8.45
C HIS A 76 2.16 12.97 8.30
N ASP A 77 1.45 11.88 8.01
CA ASP A 77 2.03 10.55 7.87
C ASP A 77 1.54 9.87 6.60
N VAL A 78 2.44 9.15 5.94
CA VAL A 78 2.16 8.32 4.76
C VAL A 78 2.93 7.00 4.86
N PHE A 79 2.65 6.04 3.99
CA PHE A 79 3.48 4.84 3.86
C PHE A 79 3.66 4.43 2.41
N LYS A 80 4.74 3.68 2.15
CA LYS A 80 4.96 2.99 0.87
C LYS A 80 5.05 1.49 1.12
N ILE A 81 4.48 0.69 0.23
CA ILE A 81 4.62 -0.78 0.22
C ILE A 81 5.71 -1.13 -0.78
N TYR A 82 6.81 -1.66 -0.28
CA TYR A 82 7.92 -2.22 -1.06
C TYR A 82 7.62 -3.69 -1.35
N MET A 83 7.64 -4.10 -2.62
CA MET A 83 7.24 -5.43 -3.07
C MET A 83 8.37 -6.14 -3.81
N LYS A 84 8.86 -7.26 -3.25
CA LYS A 84 9.88 -8.14 -3.85
C LYS A 84 9.26 -9.49 -4.25
N PHE A 85 9.53 -9.97 -5.47
CA PHE A 85 8.90 -11.15 -6.05
C PHE A 85 9.79 -12.40 -5.87
N ASP A 86 9.46 -13.27 -4.90
CA ASP A 86 10.09 -14.58 -4.75
C ASP A 86 9.50 -15.57 -5.76
N SER A 87 10.10 -15.60 -6.96
CA SER A 87 9.64 -16.43 -8.08
C SER A 87 9.79 -17.93 -7.85
N ALA A 88 10.58 -18.36 -6.87
CA ALA A 88 10.73 -19.75 -6.47
C ALA A 88 9.60 -20.20 -5.53
N LYS A 89 9.24 -19.37 -4.54
CA LYS A 89 8.19 -19.67 -3.55
C LYS A 89 6.80 -19.21 -3.97
N LYS A 90 6.69 -18.44 -5.06
CA LYS A 90 5.46 -17.73 -5.49
C LYS A 90 4.94 -16.79 -4.41
N GLU A 91 5.85 -16.05 -3.77
CA GLU A 91 5.54 -15.06 -2.73
C GLU A 91 5.84 -13.64 -3.23
N VAL A 92 4.92 -12.70 -3.01
CA VAL A 92 5.25 -11.27 -3.03
C VAL A 92 5.53 -10.85 -1.59
N ARG A 93 6.81 -10.64 -1.28
CA ARG A 93 7.27 -10.12 0.02
C ARG A 93 6.97 -8.63 0.08
N ALA A 94 6.11 -8.23 1.00
CA ALA A 94 5.60 -6.87 1.12
C ALA A 94 6.04 -6.23 2.44
N LYS A 95 6.76 -5.12 2.34
CA LYS A 95 7.27 -4.35 3.48
C LYS A 95 6.71 -2.94 3.48
N ASP A 96 6.06 -2.53 4.56
CA ASP A 96 5.64 -1.14 4.71
C ASP A 96 6.80 -0.32 5.32
N LYS A 97 7.07 0.86 4.75
CA LYS A 97 7.84 1.93 5.40
C LYS A 97 6.92 3.12 5.65
N ARG A 98 6.88 3.66 6.88
CA ARG A 98 6.21 4.94 7.21
C ARG A 98 7.15 6.11 6.89
N PHE A 99 6.60 7.20 6.40
CA PHE A 99 7.28 8.47 6.16
C PHE A 99 6.44 9.60 6.73
N THR A 100 7.09 10.64 7.24
CA THR A 100 6.42 11.85 7.73
C THR A 100 6.40 12.91 6.62
N VAL A 101 5.35 13.71 6.57
CA VAL A 101 5.15 14.80 5.60
C VAL A 101 4.94 16.10 6.36
N GLU A 102 5.86 17.02 6.16
CA GLU A 102 5.84 18.37 6.69
C GLU A 102 5.29 19.31 5.60
N TRP A 103 4.41 20.24 5.97
CA TRP A 103 3.69 21.10 5.03
C TRP A 103 4.12 22.55 5.22
N GLU A 104 5.02 23.06 4.39
CA GLU A 104 5.49 24.45 4.42
C GLU A 104 4.72 25.30 3.42
N ALA A 105 3.97 26.30 3.89
CA ALA A 105 3.13 27.16 3.05
C ALA A 105 2.18 26.39 2.10
N GLY A 106 1.80 25.15 2.47
CA GLY A 106 1.00 24.22 1.68
C GLY A 106 1.81 23.23 0.83
N VAL A 107 3.11 23.47 0.59
CA VAL A 107 3.98 22.56 -0.18
C VAL A 107 4.43 21.38 0.69
N PRO A 108 4.23 20.11 0.26
CA PRO A 108 4.72 18.96 0.99
C PRO A 108 6.24 18.82 0.87
N ARG A 109 6.94 18.98 1.99
CA ARG A 109 8.28 18.42 2.19
C ARG A 109 8.10 17.02 2.79
N ILE A 110 8.42 16.00 2.01
CA ILE A 110 8.58 14.64 2.55
C ILE A 110 9.92 14.63 3.27
N SER A 111 9.92 14.85 4.59
CA SER A 111 11.14 14.70 5.38
C SER A 111 11.51 13.22 5.42
N LEU A 112 12.78 12.91 5.15
CA LEU A 112 13.27 11.53 5.11
C LEU A 112 13.49 10.94 6.52
N THR A 113 12.76 11.50 7.50
CA THR A 113 12.58 11.02 8.86
C THR A 113 11.75 9.74 8.83
N ALA A 114 12.38 8.65 8.37
CA ALA A 114 11.82 7.30 8.47
C ALA A 114 11.65 6.96 9.96
N SER A 115 10.43 7.12 10.47
CA SER A 115 10.10 7.20 11.90
C SER A 115 10.11 5.83 12.60
N GLY A 116 11.27 5.18 12.58
CA GLY A 116 11.60 3.90 13.24
C GLY A 116 10.89 2.66 12.68
N PHE A 117 9.70 2.81 12.10
CA PHE A 117 8.83 1.69 11.76
C PHE A 117 9.08 1.12 10.36
N SER A 118 9.55 -0.13 10.35
CA SER A 118 9.71 -0.98 9.17
C SER A 118 9.02 -2.30 9.46
N GLY A 119 7.86 -2.58 8.84
CA GLY A 119 7.07 -3.75 9.20
C GLY A 119 5.75 -3.90 8.45
N GLN A 120 4.70 -4.34 9.16
CA GLN A 120 3.33 -4.39 8.66
C GLN A 120 2.41 -3.53 9.52
N MET A 121 1.65 -2.64 8.85
CA MET A 121 0.85 -1.58 9.47
C MET A 121 -0.65 -1.74 9.19
N TYR A 122 -1.45 -1.62 10.24
CA TYR A 122 -2.91 -1.69 10.24
C TYR A 122 -3.55 -0.30 10.25
N SER A 123 -4.72 -0.16 9.65
CA SER A 123 -5.47 1.11 9.60
C SER A 123 -6.13 1.54 10.93
N LYS A 124 -5.74 0.90 12.04
CA LYS A 124 -5.96 1.34 13.43
C LYS A 124 -4.72 1.95 14.09
N GLU A 125 -3.54 1.76 13.51
CA GLU A 125 -2.24 2.26 13.99
C GLU A 125 -1.84 3.57 13.29
N PHE A 126 -2.47 3.84 12.13
CA PHE A 126 -2.59 5.17 11.58
C PHE A 126 -3.56 6.01 12.43
N GLY A 127 -3.30 7.33 12.50
CA GLY A 127 -3.86 8.25 13.49
C GLY A 127 -5.36 8.53 13.43
N LYS A 128 -5.79 9.60 14.13
CA LYS A 128 -7.20 9.98 14.28
C LYS A 128 -7.89 10.16 12.92
N ALA A 129 -9.17 9.79 12.90
CA ALA A 129 -9.92 9.46 11.69
C ALA A 129 -10.86 10.57 11.22
N TYR A 130 -11.16 10.51 9.92
CA TYR A 130 -12.03 11.41 9.15
C TYR A 130 -12.75 10.61 8.02
N ALA A 131 -13.08 11.17 6.82
CA ALA A 131 -13.70 10.43 5.70
C ALA A 131 -13.69 11.21 4.35
N PHE A 132 -13.92 10.60 3.18
CA PHE A 132 -14.05 11.33 1.89
C PHE A 132 -14.90 10.59 0.82
N THR A 133 -15.48 11.32 -0.14
CA THR A 133 -16.09 10.79 -1.40
C THR A 133 -15.46 11.40 -2.66
N GLU A 134 -15.77 10.81 -3.81
CA GLU A 134 -15.37 11.29 -5.15
C GLU A 134 -16.28 12.40 -5.74
N GLU A 135 -17.28 12.92 -5.01
CA GLU A 135 -18.15 13.98 -5.56
C GLU A 135 -17.57 15.39 -5.35
N LEU A 136 -17.21 16.05 -6.46
CA LEU A 136 -16.69 17.43 -6.51
C LEU A 136 -17.80 18.50 -6.31
N LYS A 137 -18.63 18.36 -5.28
CA LYS A 137 -19.61 19.37 -4.87
C LYS A 137 -18.95 20.43 -3.97
N TYR A 138 -19.20 21.70 -4.28
CA TYR A 138 -18.80 22.81 -3.41
C TYR A 138 -19.57 22.74 -2.08
N GLY A 139 -18.85 22.66 -0.96
CA GLY A 139 -19.39 22.85 0.39
C GLY A 139 -19.33 21.65 1.34
N GLU A 140 -19.18 20.42 0.84
CA GLU A 140 -19.12 19.24 1.72
C GLU A 140 -17.74 19.10 2.37
N VAL A 141 -17.66 19.44 3.66
CA VAL A 141 -16.49 19.18 4.52
C VAL A 141 -16.47 17.70 4.91
N TYR A 142 -16.10 16.88 3.95
CA TYR A 142 -15.30 15.68 4.21
C TYR A 142 -13.87 16.08 4.64
N THR A 143 -13.06 15.13 5.08
CA THR A 143 -11.68 15.39 5.62
C THR A 143 -10.54 14.29 5.65
N TYR A 144 -9.78 13.16 5.58
CA TYR A 144 -9.90 11.78 5.00
C TYR A 144 -9.33 10.74 5.98
N LYS A 145 -10.03 9.62 6.25
CA LYS A 145 -9.43 8.51 7.04
C LYS A 145 -8.50 7.69 6.14
N PHE A 146 -7.23 8.06 6.20
CA PHE A 146 -6.13 7.30 5.65
C PHE A 146 -6.19 5.81 6.07
N ASN A 147 -6.50 4.95 5.13
CA ASN A 147 -6.78 3.54 5.38
C ASN A 147 -5.82 2.66 4.57
N THR A 148 -4.90 1.98 5.27
CA THR A 148 -3.90 1.12 4.63
C THR A 148 -4.50 0.01 3.76
N THR A 149 -5.77 -0.35 3.93
CA THR A 149 -6.46 -1.33 3.07
C THR A 149 -6.80 -0.82 1.68
N GLU A 150 -6.92 0.49 1.44
CA GLU A 150 -7.29 1.02 0.10
C GLU A 150 -6.22 0.74 -0.95
N ILE A 151 -4.94 0.80 -0.55
CA ILE A 151 -3.78 0.44 -1.37
C ILE A 151 -3.41 -1.04 -1.20
N LYS A 152 -3.49 -1.62 0.02
CA LYS A 152 -3.14 -3.03 0.25
C LYS A 152 -4.13 -4.01 -0.36
N ALA A 153 -5.45 -3.79 -0.26
CA ALA A 153 -6.44 -4.79 -0.65
C ALA A 153 -6.49 -5.06 -2.17
N PRO A 154 -6.40 -4.05 -3.06
CA PRO A 154 -6.28 -4.28 -4.50
C PRO A 154 -5.03 -5.08 -4.87
N ILE A 155 -3.88 -4.76 -4.24
CA ILE A 155 -2.61 -5.46 -4.44
C ILE A 155 -2.71 -6.90 -3.94
N GLN A 156 -3.19 -7.10 -2.71
CA GLN A 156 -3.42 -8.43 -2.13
C GLN A 156 -4.32 -9.29 -3.01
N LYS A 157 -5.42 -8.73 -3.51
CA LYS A 157 -6.34 -9.40 -4.45
C LYS A 157 -5.64 -9.75 -5.77
N ALA A 158 -4.93 -8.81 -6.39
CA ALA A 158 -4.21 -9.06 -7.63
C ALA A 158 -3.17 -10.18 -7.49
N VAL A 159 -2.45 -10.22 -6.36
CA VAL A 159 -1.46 -11.26 -6.03
C VAL A 159 -2.13 -12.63 -5.83
N THR A 160 -3.17 -12.73 -4.99
CA THR A 160 -3.80 -14.03 -4.70
C THR A 160 -4.62 -14.60 -5.85
N GLU A 161 -5.26 -13.75 -6.66
CA GLU A 161 -5.89 -14.17 -7.92
C GLU A 161 -4.89 -14.63 -8.99
N SER A 162 -3.60 -14.28 -8.86
CA SER A 162 -2.54 -14.74 -9.77
C SER A 162 -1.89 -16.07 -9.32
N GLY A 163 -2.40 -16.68 -8.24
CA GLY A 163 -1.83 -17.89 -7.64
C GLY A 163 -0.60 -17.65 -6.76
N TRP A 164 -0.31 -16.39 -6.39
CA TRP A 164 0.82 -16.04 -5.52
C TRP A 164 0.36 -15.69 -4.10
N THR A 165 1.25 -15.83 -3.12
CA THR A 165 1.00 -15.42 -1.72
C THR A 165 1.50 -13.99 -1.50
N TYR A 166 0.62 -13.07 -1.08
CA TYR A 166 1.04 -11.79 -0.52
C TYR A 166 1.52 -12.03 0.91
N LYS A 167 2.77 -11.68 1.21
CA LYS A 167 3.43 -12.03 2.48
C LYS A 167 4.03 -10.80 3.14
N GLY A 168 3.47 -10.37 4.26
CA GLY A 168 3.99 -9.24 5.00
C GLY A 168 5.29 -9.58 5.73
N THR A 169 6.35 -8.80 5.51
CA THR A 169 7.66 -8.99 6.15
C THR A 169 7.87 -7.98 7.27
N VAL A 170 8.20 -8.46 8.47
CA VAL A 170 8.36 -7.61 9.68
C VAL A 170 9.84 -7.35 10.03
N PHE A 171 10.75 -8.23 9.60
CA PHE A 171 12.18 -8.14 9.90
C PHE A 171 13.05 -8.16 8.63
N GLY A 172 14.38 -8.00 8.79
CA GLY A 172 15.31 -7.69 7.70
C GLY A 172 15.35 -8.72 6.56
N GLY A 173 15.44 -8.22 5.33
CA GLY A 173 15.50 -9.01 4.09
C GLY A 173 14.28 -8.80 3.19
N LEU A 174 14.50 -8.17 2.03
CA LEU A 174 13.54 -8.09 0.91
C LEU A 174 13.97 -9.06 -0.18
#